data_AF-A0A3D6BXC9-F1
#
_entry.id   AF-A0A3D6BXC9-F1
#
_cell.length_a   1.000
_cell.length_b   1.000
_cell.length_c   1.000
_cell.angle_alpha   90.00
_cell.angle_beta   90.00
_cell.angle_gamma   90.00
#
_symmetry.space_group_name_H-M   'P 1'
#
loop_
_entity.id
_entity.type
_entity.pdbx_description
1 polymer ?
#
loop_
_entity_poly.entity_id
_entity_poly.type
_entity_poly.pdbx_seq_one_letter_code
_entity_poly.pdbx_strand_id
1 'polypeptide(L)'
;MAHAKNLTTNNMLKHNARIGKVTQVSLANVKTNAEKPRYSPTIVPKAVARIRQDIKSWNRALQLTKIEDNPKWYLYHQLLDEIGLDALLTSQYKNRLLKALKEPIILKKPNGEVDQEQTNILNNAVFTNDINTHILDSIYKAHSLIELSFNDEGVLQIELIPRANVDPKFGAVYPDYTDDKKILSRETTEYGTWLLEFGKKNDYGLFNAAIPHVLFKRFAQSTWSELCEIYGIPPRYMKTNTQDPTMVKRAEKMMTDMGAAAWFIIDESESFEFAKGVSTSGDVYKNLINLCNNEMSLLMSGAVIGQDTQNGSRSKDESAQDMLQTLID
;
A
#
# COMPACT_ATOMS: atom_id res chain seq x y z
N MET A 1 -47.59 -25.49 -52.63
CA MET A 1 -48.30 -24.37 -51.97
C MET A 1 -48.84 -24.90 -50.66
N ALA A 2 -48.75 -24.28 -49.48
CA ALA A 2 -48.04 -23.13 -48.93
C ALA A 2 -48.58 -23.01 -47.48
N HIS A 3 -47.75 -22.57 -46.53
CA HIS A 3 -48.13 -21.90 -45.27
C HIS A 3 -48.89 -22.71 -44.20
N ALA A 4 -48.64 -22.60 -42.89
CA ALA A 4 -47.81 -21.69 -42.10
C ALA A 4 -47.43 -22.38 -40.77
N LYS A 5 -46.17 -22.20 -40.33
CA LYS A 5 -45.65 -22.62 -39.02
C LYS A 5 -45.28 -21.37 -38.22
N ASN A 6 -45.70 -21.37 -36.95
CA ASN A 6 -45.06 -20.75 -35.78
C ASN A 6 -44.67 -19.26 -35.86
N LEU A 7 -45.56 -18.38 -35.41
CA LEU A 7 -45.22 -17.04 -34.92
C LEU A 7 -45.87 -16.82 -33.54
N THR A 8 -45.13 -17.08 -32.46
CA THR A 8 -45.31 -16.39 -31.16
C THR A 8 -44.24 -16.88 -30.18
N THR A 9 -43.04 -16.29 -30.26
CA THR A 9 -42.03 -16.14 -29.17
C THR A 9 -40.70 -15.69 -29.76
N ASN A 10 -40.64 -14.50 -30.39
CA ASN A 10 -39.36 -14.02 -30.95
C ASN A 10 -39.15 -12.50 -30.94
N ASN A 11 -39.78 -11.77 -30.01
CA ASN A 11 -39.68 -10.30 -29.97
C ASN A 11 -39.15 -9.71 -28.65
N MET A 12 -38.40 -10.47 -27.84
CA MET A 12 -37.75 -9.91 -26.62
C MET A 12 -36.25 -10.23 -26.48
N LEU A 13 -35.52 -10.42 -27.59
CA LEU A 13 -34.06 -10.65 -27.58
C LEU A 13 -33.33 -9.91 -28.71
N LYS A 14 -33.65 -8.64 -28.92
CA LYS A 14 -32.88 -7.76 -29.82
C LYS A 14 -32.63 -6.40 -29.17
N HIS A 15 -31.76 -6.35 -28.18
CA HIS A 15 -30.89 -5.19 -27.96
C HIS A 15 -29.66 -5.60 -27.14
N ASN A 16 -28.49 -5.27 -27.69
CA ASN A 16 -27.18 -5.22 -27.03
C ASN A 16 -26.39 -6.53 -26.87
N ALA A 17 -25.98 -7.10 -28.01
CA ALA A 17 -24.72 -7.85 -28.11
C ALA A 17 -23.90 -7.29 -29.27
N ARG A 18 -23.21 -6.17 -29.04
CA ARG A 18 -22.05 -5.75 -29.85
C ARG A 18 -20.80 -6.07 -29.02
N ILE A 19 -20.46 -7.34 -28.94
CA ILE A 19 -19.12 -7.76 -28.52
C ILE A 19 -18.23 -7.51 -29.73
N GLY A 20 -17.23 -6.64 -29.56
CA GLY A 20 -16.30 -6.24 -30.60
C GLY A 20 -15.60 -7.44 -31.24
N LYS A 21 -15.40 -7.35 -32.55
CA LYS A 21 -14.58 -8.32 -33.31
C LYS A 21 -13.23 -8.47 -32.61
N VAL A 22 -12.86 -9.71 -32.30
CA VAL A 22 -11.48 -10.08 -31.98
C VAL A 22 -10.66 -9.83 -33.25
N THR A 23 -9.94 -8.72 -33.30
CA THR A 23 -8.99 -8.43 -34.38
C THR A 23 -7.87 -9.47 -34.28
N GLN A 24 -7.74 -10.33 -35.30
CA GLN A 24 -6.58 -11.21 -35.42
C GLN A 24 -5.33 -10.33 -35.61
N VAL A 25 -4.60 -10.11 -34.52
CA VAL A 25 -3.30 -9.46 -34.56
C VAL A 25 -2.33 -10.49 -35.16
N SER A 26 -1.79 -10.20 -36.34
CA SER A 26 -0.65 -10.93 -36.89
C SER A 26 0.58 -10.58 -36.04
N LEU A 27 0.78 -11.32 -34.95
CA LEU A 27 1.98 -11.22 -34.13
C LEU A 27 3.22 -11.54 -35.00
N ALA A 28 4.29 -10.77 -34.82
CA ALA A 28 5.55 -11.08 -35.46
C ALA A 28 5.98 -12.51 -35.07
N ASN A 29 6.29 -13.35 -36.05
CA ASN A 29 6.72 -14.73 -35.84
C ASN A 29 8.15 -14.75 -35.27
N VAL A 30 8.29 -14.40 -34.00
CA VAL A 30 9.53 -14.54 -33.25
C VAL A 30 9.49 -15.94 -32.63
N LYS A 31 10.33 -16.85 -33.15
CA LYS A 31 10.57 -18.14 -32.50
C LYS A 31 11.34 -17.88 -31.21
N THR A 32 10.63 -17.84 -30.08
CA THR A 32 11.28 -17.84 -28.76
C THR A 32 11.50 -19.30 -28.34
N ASN A 33 12.71 -19.65 -27.92
CA ASN A 33 13.04 -20.97 -27.35
C ASN A 33 12.69 -21.04 -25.84
N ALA A 34 12.00 -20.04 -25.30
CA ALA A 34 11.71 -19.93 -23.88
C ALA A 34 10.54 -20.86 -23.51
N GLU A 35 10.73 -21.66 -22.46
CA GLU A 35 9.69 -22.56 -21.96
C GLU A 35 8.52 -21.77 -21.35
N LYS A 36 7.36 -22.43 -21.20
CA LYS A 36 6.21 -21.82 -20.52
C LYS A 36 6.60 -21.36 -19.09
N PRO A 37 5.97 -20.30 -18.59
CA PRO A 37 6.28 -19.74 -17.26
C PRO A 37 5.98 -20.75 -16.14
N ARG A 38 6.77 -20.73 -15.07
CA ARG A 38 6.72 -21.71 -13.97
C ARG A 38 7.00 -21.11 -12.59
N TYR A 39 7.18 -19.79 -12.44
CA TYR A 39 7.67 -19.20 -11.20
C TYR A 39 6.54 -18.92 -10.20
N SER A 40 5.51 -18.18 -10.60
CA SER A 40 4.34 -17.88 -9.75
C SER A 40 3.76 -19.13 -9.07
N PRO A 41 3.57 -20.28 -9.75
CA PRO A 41 3.01 -21.47 -9.12
C PRO A 41 3.93 -22.13 -8.08
N THR A 42 5.23 -21.85 -8.11
CA THR A 42 6.19 -22.44 -7.15
C THR A 42 6.24 -21.70 -5.83
N ILE A 43 5.67 -20.49 -5.77
CA ILE A 43 5.73 -19.65 -4.58
C ILE A 43 4.63 -20.06 -3.62
N VAL A 44 5.04 -20.49 -2.43
CA VAL A 44 4.10 -20.95 -1.40
C VAL A 44 3.55 -19.74 -0.65
N PRO A 45 2.21 -19.51 -0.64
CA PRO A 45 1.62 -18.45 0.15
C PRO A 45 1.91 -18.66 1.64
N LYS A 46 2.33 -17.60 2.33
CA LYS A 46 2.62 -17.63 3.77
C LYS A 46 1.78 -16.61 4.53
N ALA A 47 1.25 -17.03 5.67
CA ALA A 47 0.59 -16.13 6.60
C ALA A 47 1.62 -15.16 7.20
N VAL A 48 1.31 -13.86 7.15
CA VAL A 48 2.14 -12.81 7.74
C VAL A 48 1.54 -12.38 9.06
N ALA A 49 2.29 -12.56 10.15
CA ALA A 49 1.89 -12.09 11.46
C ALA A 49 2.04 -10.56 11.53
N ARG A 50 0.95 -9.85 11.84
CA ARG A 50 0.99 -8.40 12.04
C ARG A 50 1.35 -8.08 13.49
N ILE A 51 2.58 -7.63 13.68
CA ILE A 51 3.08 -7.07 14.93
C ILE A 51 3.30 -5.56 14.77
N ARG A 52 3.27 -4.84 15.90
CA ARG A 52 3.57 -3.40 15.93
C ARG A 52 4.97 -3.15 15.34
N GLN A 53 5.02 -2.29 14.32
CA GLN A 53 6.26 -1.88 13.67
C GLN A 53 6.78 -0.58 14.31
N ASP A 54 8.10 -0.46 14.37
CA ASP A 54 8.81 0.71 14.88
C ASP A 54 10.09 0.98 14.06
N ILE A 55 10.82 2.04 14.41
CA ILE A 55 12.07 2.41 13.72
C ILE A 55 13.13 1.30 13.81
N LYS A 56 13.15 0.54 14.91
CA LYS A 56 14.06 -0.61 15.07
C LYS A 56 13.73 -1.71 14.07
N SER A 57 12.44 -2.00 13.87
CA SER A 57 11.95 -2.98 12.90
C SER A 57 12.28 -2.55 11.47
N TRP A 58 12.14 -1.27 11.16
CA TRP A 58 12.56 -0.71 9.88
C TRP A 58 14.07 -0.85 9.63
N ASN A 59 14.90 -0.46 10.60
CA ASN A 59 16.35 -0.60 10.49
C ASN A 59 16.77 -2.07 10.33
N ARG A 60 16.13 -2.99 11.07
CA ARG A 60 16.36 -4.44 10.92
C ARG A 60 16.01 -4.91 9.51
N ALA A 61 14.87 -4.47 8.96
CA ALA A 61 14.47 -4.82 7.60
C ALA A 61 15.51 -4.36 6.56
N LEU A 62 15.99 -3.12 6.67
CA LEU A 62 17.04 -2.57 5.79
C LEU A 62 18.41 -3.25 5.98
N GLN A 63 18.72 -3.78 7.16
CA GLN A 63 19.96 -4.51 7.37
C GLN A 63 19.93 -5.87 6.65
N LEU A 64 18.79 -6.56 6.66
CA LEU A 64 18.65 -7.85 5.99
C LEU A 64 18.78 -7.75 4.46
N THR A 65 18.34 -6.66 3.85
CA THR A 65 18.51 -6.43 2.40
C THR A 65 19.96 -6.13 2.02
N LYS A 66 20.80 -5.76 2.99
CA LYS A 66 22.21 -5.38 2.78
C LYS A 66 23.20 -6.53 2.94
N ILE A 67 22.76 -7.68 3.45
CA ILE A 67 23.60 -8.89 3.56
C ILE A 67 24.18 -9.23 2.19
N GLU A 68 25.50 -9.46 2.10
CA GLU A 68 26.17 -9.65 0.82
C GLU A 68 25.88 -11.01 0.20
N ASP A 69 25.92 -12.09 0.98
CA ASP A 69 25.80 -13.45 0.44
C ASP A 69 24.36 -13.84 0.08
N ASN A 70 23.40 -13.39 0.91
CA ASN A 70 22.01 -13.82 0.84
C ASN A 70 21.06 -12.74 1.40
N PRO A 71 20.87 -11.64 0.66
CA PRO A 71 19.96 -10.58 1.09
C PRO A 71 18.52 -11.06 1.09
N LYS A 72 17.79 -10.69 2.15
CA LYS A 72 16.38 -11.06 2.35
C LYS A 72 15.52 -9.82 2.38
N TRP A 73 14.53 -9.77 1.49
CA TRP A 73 13.67 -8.60 1.30
C TRP A 73 12.28 -8.75 1.90
N TYR A 74 11.91 -9.92 2.44
CA TYR A 74 10.56 -10.18 2.93
C TYR A 74 10.14 -9.24 4.07
N LEU A 75 10.98 -9.00 5.08
CA LEU A 75 10.65 -8.05 6.17
C LEU A 75 10.47 -6.62 5.64
N TYR A 76 11.27 -6.25 4.64
CA TYR A 76 11.18 -4.93 4.03
C TYR A 76 9.86 -4.75 3.29
N HIS A 77 9.47 -5.68 2.43
CA HIS A 77 8.20 -5.58 1.70
C HIS A 77 6.98 -5.76 2.59
N GLN A 78 7.04 -6.60 3.62
CA GLN A 78 5.97 -6.69 4.62
C GLN A 78 5.77 -5.36 5.36
N LEU A 79 6.87 -4.66 5.69
CA LEU A 79 6.81 -3.31 6.26
C LEU A 79 6.21 -2.30 5.27
N LEU A 80 6.58 -2.37 3.99
CA LEU A 80 5.98 -1.53 2.94
C LEU A 80 4.48 -1.75 2.79
N ASP A 81 4.02 -3.00 2.85
CA ASP A 81 2.59 -3.31 2.79
C ASP A 81 1.85 -2.81 4.03
N GLU A 82 2.47 -2.87 5.23
CA GLU A 82 1.90 -2.36 6.47
C GLU A 82 1.79 -0.82 6.49
N ILE A 83 2.80 -0.09 5.99
CA ILE A 83 2.71 1.38 5.86
C ILE A 83 1.75 1.80 4.75
N GLY A 84 1.60 0.97 3.72
CA GLY A 84 0.63 1.15 2.63
C GLY A 84 -0.83 1.07 3.08
N LEU A 85 -1.11 0.79 4.36
CA LEU A 85 -2.44 0.90 4.96
C LEU A 85 -2.74 2.31 5.50
N ASP A 86 -1.75 3.22 5.57
CA ASP A 86 -2.01 4.61 5.96
C ASP A 86 -2.89 5.29 4.90
N ALA A 87 -4.01 5.87 5.35
CA ALA A 87 -5.01 6.46 4.47
C ALA A 87 -4.47 7.64 3.65
N LEU A 88 -3.65 8.49 4.24
CA LEU A 88 -3.11 9.66 3.54
C LEU A 88 -2.05 9.25 2.53
N LEU A 89 -1.11 8.39 2.94
CA LEU A 89 -0.09 7.85 2.04
C LEU A 89 -0.76 7.16 0.84
N THR A 90 -1.73 6.29 1.10
CA THR A 90 -2.49 5.57 0.07
C THR A 90 -3.20 6.52 -0.88
N SER A 91 -3.83 7.57 -0.35
CA SER A 91 -4.53 8.56 -1.16
C SER A 91 -3.58 9.31 -2.11
N GLN A 92 -2.47 9.83 -1.59
CA GLN A 92 -1.52 10.60 -2.39
C GLN A 92 -0.82 9.73 -3.44
N TYR A 93 -0.37 8.54 -3.06
CA TYR A 93 0.20 7.55 -3.98
C TYR A 93 -0.79 7.18 -5.09
N LYS A 94 -2.04 6.81 -4.75
CA LYS A 94 -3.04 6.42 -5.76
C LYS A 94 -3.41 7.58 -6.67
N ASN A 95 -3.49 8.80 -6.17
CA ASN A 95 -3.77 9.98 -7.00
C ASN A 95 -2.71 10.15 -8.08
N ARG A 96 -1.42 10.06 -7.71
CA ARG A 96 -0.32 10.16 -8.67
C ARG A 96 -0.29 8.97 -9.64
N LEU A 97 -0.45 7.75 -9.12
CA LEU A 97 -0.46 6.52 -9.92
C LEU A 97 -1.58 6.54 -10.97
N LEU A 98 -2.81 6.83 -10.57
CA LEU A 98 -3.98 6.82 -11.46
C LEU A 98 -3.90 7.91 -12.53
N LYS A 99 -3.34 9.08 -12.20
CA LYS A 99 -3.10 10.12 -13.21
C LYS A 99 -2.05 9.67 -14.23
N ALA A 100 -0.93 9.10 -13.78
CA ALA A 100 0.09 8.57 -14.69
C ALA A 100 -0.43 7.42 -15.57
N LEU A 101 -1.26 6.53 -15.03
CA LEU A 101 -1.88 5.44 -15.79
C LEU A 101 -2.91 5.92 -16.83
N LYS A 102 -3.46 7.12 -16.66
CA LYS A 102 -4.41 7.71 -17.60
C LYS A 102 -3.72 8.23 -18.87
N GLU A 103 -2.42 8.52 -18.81
CA GLU A 103 -1.69 9.05 -19.95
C GLU A 103 -1.59 8.01 -21.08
N PRO A 104 -2.05 8.35 -22.30
CA PRO A 104 -2.11 7.39 -23.40
C PRO A 104 -0.71 7.09 -23.95
N ILE A 105 -0.46 5.82 -24.25
CA ILE A 105 0.75 5.43 -24.98
C ILE A 105 0.58 5.80 -26.45
N ILE A 106 1.55 6.47 -27.06
CA ILE A 106 1.53 6.84 -28.48
C ILE A 106 2.62 6.07 -29.22
N LEU A 107 2.22 5.24 -30.19
CA LEU A 107 3.15 4.56 -31.08
C LEU A 107 3.38 5.40 -32.34
N LYS A 108 4.64 5.68 -32.66
CA LYS A 108 5.04 6.39 -33.88
C LYS A 108 5.69 5.44 -34.87
N LYS A 109 5.31 5.55 -36.13
CA LYS A 109 5.97 4.87 -37.24
C LYS A 109 7.37 5.46 -37.48
N PRO A 110 8.25 4.77 -38.23
CA PRO A 110 9.57 5.31 -38.56
C PRO A 110 9.56 6.67 -39.27
N ASN A 111 8.46 7.02 -39.96
CA ASN A 111 8.26 8.31 -40.61
C ASN A 111 7.78 9.43 -39.65
N GLY A 112 7.58 9.13 -38.36
CA GLY A 112 7.13 10.08 -37.35
C GLY A 112 5.61 10.22 -37.21
N GLU A 113 4.83 9.61 -38.10
CA GLU A 113 3.37 9.62 -38.02
C GLU A 113 2.88 8.71 -36.88
N VAL A 114 1.80 9.10 -36.22
CA VAL A 114 1.16 8.28 -35.19
C VAL A 114 0.48 7.07 -35.85
N ASP A 115 0.82 5.89 -35.37
CA ASP A 115 0.12 4.67 -35.73
C ASP A 115 -1.15 4.54 -34.88
N GLN A 116 -2.25 5.13 -35.36
CA GLN A 116 -3.50 5.18 -34.60
C GLN A 116 -4.07 3.77 -34.33
N GLU A 117 -3.90 2.82 -35.25
CA GLU A 117 -4.44 1.48 -35.12
C GLU A 117 -3.71 0.72 -34.00
N GLN A 118 -2.38 0.66 -34.07
CA GLN A 118 -1.59 -0.03 -33.05
C GLN A 118 -1.68 0.66 -31.69
N THR A 119 -1.71 1.99 -31.69
CA THR A 119 -1.93 2.81 -30.48
C THR A 119 -3.25 2.46 -29.80
N ASN A 120 -4.34 2.34 -30.56
CA ASN A 120 -5.64 1.98 -30.01
C ASN A 120 -5.67 0.53 -29.48
N ILE A 121 -5.01 -0.40 -30.16
CA ILE A 121 -4.92 -1.79 -29.69
C ILE A 121 -4.22 -1.84 -28.35
N LEU A 122 -3.07 -1.17 -28.22
CA LEU A 122 -2.28 -1.19 -26.99
C LEU A 122 -3.02 -0.54 -25.82
N ASN A 123 -3.60 0.65 -26.02
CA ASN A 123 -4.31 1.36 -24.93
C ASN A 123 -5.61 0.66 -24.48
N ASN A 124 -6.26 -0.12 -25.35
CA ASN A 124 -7.47 -0.87 -24.98
C ASN A 124 -7.17 -2.28 -24.44
N ALA A 125 -5.92 -2.72 -24.50
CA ALA A 125 -5.54 -4.03 -24.00
C ALA A 125 -5.41 -4.02 -22.47
N VAL A 126 -6.05 -4.99 -21.80
CA VAL A 126 -6.01 -5.14 -20.34
C VAL A 126 -4.57 -5.26 -19.85
N PHE A 127 -3.74 -6.03 -20.57
CA PHE A 127 -2.36 -6.29 -20.16
C PHE A 127 -1.50 -5.01 -20.07
N THR A 128 -1.80 -4.01 -20.89
CA THR A 128 -1.05 -2.75 -20.91
C THR A 128 -1.19 -2.03 -19.58
N ASN A 129 -2.41 -1.97 -19.04
CA ASN A 129 -2.67 -1.33 -17.76
C ASN A 129 -1.97 -2.07 -16.60
N ASP A 130 -1.98 -3.40 -16.61
CA ASP A 130 -1.35 -4.21 -15.56
C ASP A 130 0.19 -4.06 -15.57
N ILE A 131 0.81 -4.12 -16.75
CA ILE A 131 2.25 -3.90 -16.91
C ILE A 131 2.62 -2.49 -16.45
N ASN A 132 1.91 -1.46 -16.92
CA ASN A 132 2.17 -0.08 -16.53
C ASN A 132 2.02 0.13 -15.00
N THR A 133 1.02 -0.51 -14.40
CA THR A 133 0.82 -0.47 -12.94
C THR A 133 2.04 -1.03 -12.22
N HIS A 134 2.56 -2.19 -12.65
CA HIS A 134 3.75 -2.79 -12.04
C HIS A 134 5.04 -1.99 -12.31
N ILE A 135 5.18 -1.36 -13.48
CA ILE A 135 6.29 -0.45 -13.78
C ILE A 135 6.26 0.73 -12.80
N LEU A 136 5.12 1.42 -12.70
CA LEU A 136 5.00 2.61 -11.84
C LEU A 136 5.15 2.24 -10.36
N ASP A 137 4.57 1.12 -9.93
CA ASP A 137 4.73 0.62 -8.56
C ASP A 137 6.19 0.34 -8.17
N SER A 138 7.04 -0.02 -9.13
CA SER A 138 8.46 -0.29 -8.83
C SER A 138 9.18 0.95 -8.29
N ILE A 139 8.73 2.16 -8.66
CA ILE A 139 9.27 3.43 -8.15
C ILE A 139 8.93 3.60 -6.66
N TYR A 140 7.77 3.13 -6.22
CA TYR A 140 7.32 3.26 -4.84
C TYR A 140 7.80 2.12 -3.95
N LYS A 141 7.74 0.89 -4.48
CA LYS A 141 8.02 -0.36 -3.75
C LYS A 141 9.35 -1.01 -4.15
N ALA A 142 10.35 -0.22 -4.56
CA ALA A 142 11.70 -0.63 -4.97
C ALA A 142 11.82 -1.40 -6.29
N HIS A 143 11.00 -2.44 -6.48
CA HIS A 143 11.06 -3.29 -7.67
C HIS A 143 9.70 -3.93 -7.96
N SER A 144 9.54 -4.44 -9.19
CA SER A 144 8.45 -5.32 -9.58
C SER A 144 9.00 -6.37 -10.54
N LEU A 145 8.81 -7.65 -10.23
CA LEU A 145 9.11 -8.75 -11.15
C LEU A 145 7.79 -9.35 -11.60
N ILE A 146 7.50 -9.29 -12.89
CA ILE A 146 6.26 -9.84 -13.45
C ILE A 146 6.55 -11.08 -14.28
N GLU A 147 5.64 -12.03 -14.21
CA GLU A 147 5.60 -13.22 -15.06
C GLU A 147 4.41 -13.08 -16.02
N LEU A 148 4.70 -13.14 -17.32
CA LEU A 148 3.71 -13.18 -18.38
C LEU A 148 3.32 -14.64 -18.61
N SER A 149 2.03 -14.93 -18.74
CA SER A 149 1.54 -16.27 -19.05
C SER A 149 0.32 -16.22 -19.95
N PHE A 150 -0.05 -17.32 -20.59
CA PHE A 150 -1.32 -17.42 -21.31
C PHE A 150 -2.26 -18.33 -20.52
N ASN A 151 -3.50 -17.88 -20.34
CA ASN A 151 -4.54 -18.73 -19.79
C ASN A 151 -5.01 -19.78 -20.82
N ASP A 152 -5.90 -20.68 -20.40
CA ASP A 152 -6.46 -21.74 -21.25
C ASP A 152 -7.24 -21.19 -22.46
N GLU A 153 -7.67 -19.94 -22.40
CA GLU A 153 -8.39 -19.22 -23.48
C GLU A 153 -7.44 -18.49 -24.45
N GLY A 154 -6.12 -18.53 -24.22
CA GLY A 154 -5.12 -17.85 -25.04
C GLY A 154 -5.01 -16.34 -24.78
N VAL A 155 -5.54 -15.85 -23.66
CA VAL A 155 -5.41 -14.46 -23.20
C VAL A 155 -4.13 -14.31 -22.39
N LEU A 156 -3.36 -13.26 -22.69
CA LEU A 156 -2.15 -12.90 -21.94
C LEU A 156 -2.53 -12.42 -20.53
N GLN A 157 -1.96 -13.05 -19.53
CA GLN A 157 -2.05 -12.72 -18.11
C GLN A 157 -0.71 -12.21 -17.60
N ILE A 158 -0.77 -11.31 -16.63
CA ILE A 158 0.40 -10.74 -15.96
C ILE A 158 0.24 -10.99 -14.48
N GLU A 159 1.21 -11.68 -13.92
CA GLU A 159 1.25 -11.94 -12.50
C GLU A 159 2.48 -11.29 -11.89
N LEU A 160 2.28 -10.52 -10.84
CA LEU A 160 3.38 -10.00 -10.03
C LEU A 160 3.90 -11.12 -9.13
N ILE A 161 5.18 -11.47 -9.31
CA ILE A 161 5.89 -12.29 -8.35
C ILE A 161 5.93 -11.54 -7.01
N PRO A 162 5.48 -12.14 -5.90
CA PRO A 162 5.46 -11.48 -4.59
C PRO A 162 6.81 -10.85 -4.27
N ARG A 163 6.83 -9.52 -4.08
CA ARG A 163 8.08 -8.76 -3.89
C ARG A 163 8.89 -9.24 -2.68
N ALA A 164 8.21 -9.79 -1.66
CA ALA A 164 8.85 -10.41 -0.50
C ALA A 164 9.74 -11.61 -0.85
N ASN A 165 9.46 -12.29 -1.96
CA ASN A 165 10.16 -13.46 -2.46
C ASN A 165 11.25 -13.11 -3.48
N VAL A 166 11.46 -11.85 -3.79
CA VAL A 166 12.41 -11.43 -4.83
C VAL A 166 13.55 -10.65 -4.19
N ASP A 167 14.77 -11.02 -4.56
CA ASP A 167 15.95 -10.19 -4.35
C ASP A 167 16.33 -9.45 -5.64
N PRO A 168 16.07 -8.14 -5.72
CA PRO A 168 16.44 -7.32 -6.88
C PRO A 168 17.95 -7.07 -6.99
N LYS A 169 18.74 -7.31 -5.93
CA LYS A 169 20.19 -7.07 -5.96
C LYS A 169 20.89 -8.08 -6.87
N PHE A 170 20.66 -9.38 -6.61
CA PHE A 170 21.23 -10.46 -7.40
C PHE A 170 20.30 -11.00 -8.49
N GLY A 171 19.03 -10.56 -8.53
CA GLY A 171 18.06 -11.07 -9.49
C GLY A 171 17.70 -12.52 -9.18
N ALA A 172 17.33 -12.77 -7.93
CA ALA A 172 17.00 -14.08 -7.43
C ALA A 172 15.56 -14.12 -6.91
N VAL A 173 14.89 -15.26 -7.12
CA VAL A 173 13.55 -15.54 -6.60
C VAL A 173 13.66 -16.68 -5.60
N TYR A 174 13.05 -16.49 -4.43
CA TYR A 174 12.96 -17.49 -3.38
C TYR A 174 11.53 -18.07 -3.40
N PRO A 175 11.33 -19.34 -3.83
CA PRO A 175 10.02 -19.99 -3.73
C PRO A 175 9.47 -19.96 -2.30
N ASP A 176 10.38 -20.10 -1.33
CA ASP A 176 10.16 -19.80 0.07
C ASP A 176 11.17 -18.73 0.53
N TYR A 177 10.69 -17.52 0.85
CA TYR A 177 11.53 -16.41 1.30
C TYR A 177 12.28 -16.65 2.62
N THR A 178 11.89 -17.64 3.44
CA THR A 178 12.60 -17.98 4.69
C THR A 178 13.72 -18.99 4.50
N ASP A 179 13.76 -19.67 3.35
CA ASP A 179 14.78 -20.66 3.01
C ASP A 179 15.87 -20.03 2.13
N ASP A 180 17.07 -20.63 2.08
CA ASP A 180 18.20 -20.16 1.28
C ASP A 180 18.16 -20.66 -0.17
N LYS A 181 17.26 -21.61 -0.46
CA LYS A 181 17.02 -22.07 -1.82
C LYS A 181 16.47 -20.96 -2.70
N LYS A 182 17.23 -20.58 -3.71
CA LYS A 182 16.90 -19.51 -4.66
C LYS A 182 17.05 -19.96 -6.11
N ILE A 183 16.29 -19.33 -6.98
CA ILE A 183 16.38 -19.48 -8.43
C ILE A 183 16.90 -18.15 -8.97
N LEU A 184 17.99 -18.17 -9.73
CA LEU A 184 18.57 -16.98 -10.33
C LEU A 184 17.76 -16.59 -11.57
N SER A 185 16.71 -15.78 -11.37
CA SER A 185 15.75 -15.45 -12.41
C SER A 185 16.36 -14.72 -13.60
N ARG A 186 17.49 -14.01 -13.41
CA ARG A 186 18.21 -13.33 -14.50
C ARG A 186 19.07 -14.26 -15.36
N GLU A 187 19.39 -15.46 -14.87
CA GLU A 187 20.23 -16.44 -15.59
C GLU A 187 19.41 -17.43 -16.41
N THR A 188 18.07 -17.37 -16.32
CA THR A 188 17.20 -18.32 -17.00
C THR A 188 16.80 -17.84 -18.39
N THR A 189 16.41 -18.78 -19.24
CA THR A 189 16.02 -18.52 -20.64
C THR A 189 14.75 -17.69 -20.80
N GLU A 190 13.91 -17.66 -19.77
CA GLU A 190 12.64 -16.94 -19.73
C GLU A 190 12.81 -15.45 -19.43
N TYR A 191 13.98 -15.05 -18.88
CA TYR A 191 14.27 -13.66 -18.58
C TYR A 191 14.29 -12.80 -19.84
N GLY A 192 13.58 -11.67 -19.81
CA GLY A 192 13.45 -10.76 -20.94
C GLY A 192 12.42 -11.22 -22.00
N THR A 193 11.79 -12.38 -21.83
CA THR A 193 10.70 -12.84 -22.71
C THR A 193 9.40 -13.01 -21.92
N TRP A 194 9.40 -13.87 -20.91
CA TRP A 194 8.24 -14.11 -20.03
C TRP A 194 8.41 -13.50 -18.65
N LEU A 195 9.65 -13.35 -18.17
CA LEU A 195 9.95 -12.65 -16.94
C LEU A 195 10.48 -11.24 -17.25
N LEU A 196 9.78 -10.23 -16.74
CA LEU A 196 10.18 -8.83 -16.88
C LEU A 196 10.39 -8.20 -15.51
N GLU A 197 11.58 -7.65 -15.29
CA GLU A 197 11.95 -6.98 -14.05
C GLU A 197 11.96 -5.46 -14.26
N PHE A 198 11.31 -4.74 -13.34
CA PHE A 198 11.28 -3.29 -13.29
C PHE A 198 11.79 -2.78 -11.95
N GLY A 199 12.49 -1.66 -11.96
CA GLY A 199 13.10 -1.05 -10.80
C GLY A 199 14.56 -0.69 -11.04
N LYS A 200 15.14 0.06 -10.10
CA LYS A 200 16.55 0.46 -10.17
C LYS A 200 17.38 -0.39 -9.21
N LYS A 201 18.60 -0.71 -9.63
CA LYS A 201 19.55 -1.41 -8.76
C LYS A 201 19.85 -0.56 -7.52
N ASN A 202 19.82 -1.18 -6.35
CA ASN A 202 20.06 -0.54 -5.05
C ASN A 202 19.08 0.59 -4.68
N ASP A 203 17.88 0.61 -5.29
CA ASP A 203 16.81 1.51 -4.90
C ASP A 203 15.89 0.83 -3.89
N TYR A 204 15.42 1.59 -2.89
CA TYR A 204 14.45 1.13 -1.89
C TYR A 204 13.04 1.65 -2.19
N GLY A 205 12.90 2.49 -3.21
CA GLY A 205 11.64 3.10 -3.58
C GLY A 205 11.22 4.24 -2.65
N LEU A 206 10.30 5.05 -3.14
CA LEU A 206 9.83 6.25 -2.43
C LEU A 206 9.17 5.93 -1.08
N PHE A 207 8.51 4.76 -0.95
CA PHE A 207 7.85 4.42 0.31
C PHE A 207 8.84 4.27 1.46
N ASN A 208 10.11 3.94 1.19
CA ASN A 208 11.13 3.88 2.24
C ASN A 208 11.26 5.19 3.01
N ALA A 209 11.20 6.32 2.31
CA ALA A 209 11.28 7.64 2.93
C ALA A 209 10.00 7.99 3.71
N ALA A 210 8.85 7.40 3.37
CA ALA A 210 7.58 7.60 4.07
C ALA A 210 7.48 6.80 5.38
N ILE A 211 8.19 5.67 5.49
CA ILE A 211 8.15 4.76 6.66
C ILE A 211 8.24 5.51 8.00
N PRO A 212 9.27 6.34 8.29
CA PRO A 212 9.39 6.98 9.60
C PRO A 212 8.17 7.86 9.93
N HIS A 213 7.65 8.59 8.94
CA HIS A 213 6.49 9.46 9.13
C HIS A 213 5.21 8.67 9.43
N VAL A 214 4.97 7.56 8.74
CA VAL A 214 3.83 6.67 9.04
C VAL A 214 3.95 6.07 10.44
N LEU A 215 5.14 5.59 10.80
CA LEU A 215 5.37 4.98 12.11
C LEU A 215 5.20 5.99 13.26
N PHE A 216 5.74 7.20 13.13
CA PHE A 216 5.55 8.27 14.12
C PHE A 216 4.10 8.72 14.20
N LYS A 217 3.41 8.87 13.07
CA LYS A 217 1.99 9.21 13.03
C LYS A 217 1.15 8.17 13.75
N ARG A 218 1.33 6.88 13.47
CA ARG A 218 0.57 5.79 14.14
C ARG A 218 0.85 5.75 15.63
N PHE A 219 2.10 5.96 16.04
CA PHE A 219 2.45 6.07 17.44
C PHE A 219 1.75 7.25 18.13
N ALA A 220 1.78 8.43 17.51
CA ALA A 220 1.11 9.62 18.02
C ALA A 220 -0.41 9.42 18.11
N GLN A 221 -1.03 8.79 17.11
CA GLN A 221 -2.46 8.47 17.12
C GLN A 221 -2.83 7.49 18.25
N SER A 222 -2.03 6.44 18.46
CA SER A 222 -2.24 5.48 19.57
C SER A 222 -2.18 6.19 20.92
N THR A 223 -1.11 6.97 21.14
CA THR A 223 -0.90 7.67 22.42
C THR A 223 -1.96 8.75 22.65
N TRP A 224 -2.38 9.44 21.58
CA TRP A 224 -3.45 10.43 21.68
C TRP A 224 -4.81 9.76 21.96
N SER A 225 -5.08 8.58 21.42
CA SER A 225 -6.26 7.79 21.77
C SER A 225 -6.28 7.40 23.25
N GLU A 226 -5.16 6.90 23.78
CA GLU A 226 -5.00 6.58 25.21
C GLU A 226 -5.21 7.82 26.08
N LEU A 227 -4.67 8.97 25.66
CA LEU A 227 -4.88 10.25 26.34
C LEU A 227 -6.36 10.65 26.36
N CYS A 228 -7.04 10.53 25.21
CA CYS A 228 -8.48 10.83 25.09
C CYS A 228 -9.34 9.92 25.97
N GLU A 229 -8.95 8.66 26.16
CA GLU A 229 -9.62 7.73 27.06
C GLU A 229 -9.51 8.20 28.53
N ILE A 230 -8.30 8.58 28.96
CA ILE A 230 -8.05 9.08 30.32
C ILE A 230 -8.79 10.41 30.56
N TYR A 231 -8.79 11.34 29.59
CA TYR A 231 -9.53 12.60 29.72
C TYR A 231 -11.04 12.43 29.65
N GLY A 232 -11.53 11.47 28.84
CA GLY A 232 -12.96 11.19 28.71
C GLY A 232 -13.55 10.58 29.98
N ILE A 233 -12.77 9.76 30.68
CA ILE A 233 -13.16 9.13 31.94
C ILE A 233 -12.02 9.30 32.96
N PRO A 234 -11.95 10.46 33.65
CA PRO A 234 -10.84 10.74 34.55
C PRO A 234 -10.84 9.78 35.75
N PRO A 235 -9.66 9.34 36.21
CA PRO A 235 -9.55 8.51 37.38
C PRO A 235 -10.05 9.26 38.62
N ARG A 236 -10.71 8.52 39.52
CA ARG A 236 -11.33 9.06 40.73
C ARG A 236 -10.55 8.61 41.95
N TYR A 237 -10.49 9.42 42.99
CA TYR A 237 -9.91 9.02 44.26
C TYR A 237 -10.84 9.38 45.42
N MET A 238 -10.87 8.53 46.44
CA MET A 238 -11.60 8.75 47.68
C MET A 238 -10.63 8.70 48.84
N LYS A 239 -10.67 9.73 49.70
CA LYS A 239 -9.93 9.74 50.96
C LYS A 239 -10.77 9.08 52.04
N THR A 240 -10.20 8.11 52.74
CA THR A 240 -10.86 7.46 53.89
C THR A 240 -9.82 6.88 54.83
N ASN A 241 -10.17 6.71 56.10
CA ASN A 241 -9.30 6.01 57.04
C ASN A 241 -9.15 4.55 56.62
N THR A 242 -7.97 4.21 56.09
CA THR A 242 -7.64 2.85 55.62
C THR A 242 -7.43 1.85 56.76
N GLN A 243 -7.29 2.32 58.00
CA GLN A 243 -7.17 1.48 59.18
C GLN A 243 -8.52 0.90 59.65
N ASP A 244 -9.64 1.43 59.17
CA ASP A 244 -10.99 0.90 59.44
C ASP A 244 -11.50 0.03 58.26
N PRO A 245 -11.56 -1.31 58.41
CA PRO A 245 -12.00 -2.22 57.35
C PRO A 245 -13.44 -2.00 56.89
N THR A 246 -14.29 -1.41 57.73
CA THR A 246 -15.70 -1.14 57.40
C THR A 246 -15.83 0.05 56.46
N MET A 247 -15.01 1.08 56.67
CA MET A 247 -14.95 2.27 55.83
C MET A 247 -14.34 1.95 54.46
N VAL A 248 -13.28 1.13 54.43
CA VAL A 248 -12.67 0.66 53.17
C VAL A 248 -13.66 -0.14 52.33
N LYS A 249 -14.39 -1.09 52.92
CA LYS A 249 -15.41 -1.87 52.19
C LYS A 249 -16.57 -1.01 51.66
N ARG A 250 -16.96 0.03 52.41
CA ARG A 250 -17.97 0.98 51.95
C ARG A 250 -17.44 1.82 50.78
N ALA A 251 -16.21 2.30 50.87
CA ALA A 251 -15.54 3.05 49.81
C ALA A 251 -15.40 2.22 48.53
N GLU A 252 -14.97 0.96 48.65
CA GLU A 252 -14.85 0.00 47.55
C GLU A 252 -16.21 -0.24 46.87
N LYS A 253 -17.27 -0.46 47.65
CA LYS A 253 -18.62 -0.63 47.11
C LYS A 253 -19.10 0.63 46.37
N MET A 254 -18.92 1.81 46.97
CA MET A 254 -19.30 3.08 46.34
C MET A 254 -18.56 3.31 45.02
N MET A 255 -17.25 3.07 44.98
CA MET A 255 -16.45 3.27 43.76
C MET A 255 -16.77 2.23 42.68
N THR A 256 -17.07 0.99 43.06
CA THR A 256 -17.47 -0.08 42.14
C THR A 256 -18.85 0.20 41.54
N ASP A 257 -19.83 0.60 42.37
CA ASP A 257 -21.19 0.94 41.92
C ASP A 257 -21.21 2.19 41.02
N MET A 258 -20.23 3.10 41.18
CA MET A 258 -20.10 4.32 40.38
C MET A 258 -19.50 4.08 38.96
N GLY A 259 -19.18 2.85 38.57
CA GLY A 259 -18.92 2.47 37.18
C GLY A 259 -17.45 2.40 36.76
N ALA A 260 -17.21 2.38 35.45
CA ALA A 260 -16.00 1.83 34.80
C ALA A 260 -14.70 2.66 34.90
N ALA A 261 -14.73 3.87 35.49
CA ALA A 261 -13.51 4.66 35.64
C ALA A 261 -12.55 4.01 36.65
N ALA A 262 -11.24 4.06 36.38
CA ALA A 262 -10.22 3.69 37.35
C ALA A 262 -10.40 4.49 38.65
N TRP A 263 -10.26 3.82 39.79
CA TRP A 263 -10.45 4.43 41.11
C TRP A 263 -9.37 4.00 42.10
N PHE A 264 -9.09 4.89 43.05
CA PHE A 264 -8.11 4.68 44.11
C PHE A 264 -8.70 5.07 45.47
N ILE A 265 -8.37 4.30 46.51
CA ILE A 265 -8.66 4.65 47.91
C ILE A 265 -7.33 5.07 48.53
N ILE A 266 -7.29 6.28 49.09
CA ILE A 266 -6.10 6.86 49.69
C ILE A 266 -6.40 7.11 51.17
N ASP A 267 -5.42 6.86 52.03
CA ASP A 267 -5.55 7.18 53.45
C ASP A 267 -5.69 8.69 53.68
N GLU A 268 -6.34 9.09 54.77
CA GLU A 268 -6.46 10.52 55.11
C GLU A 268 -5.11 11.18 55.40
N SER A 269 -4.14 10.41 55.89
CA SER A 269 -2.78 10.88 56.19
C SER A 269 -1.85 10.92 54.97
N GLU A 270 -2.26 10.30 53.85
CA GLU A 270 -1.46 10.21 52.64
C GLU A 270 -1.99 11.16 51.55
N SER A 271 -1.08 11.79 50.82
CA SER A 271 -1.40 12.57 49.63
C SER A 271 -0.80 11.92 48.41
N PHE A 272 -1.64 11.44 47.49
CA PHE A 272 -1.22 11.04 46.16
C PHE A 272 -1.31 12.24 45.23
N GLU A 273 -0.17 12.83 44.90
CA GLU A 273 -0.06 13.84 43.87
C GLU A 273 0.60 13.23 42.64
N PHE A 274 -0.07 13.33 41.49
CA PHE A 274 0.65 13.16 40.23
C PHE A 274 1.70 14.27 40.17
N ALA A 275 2.97 13.91 39.97
CA ALA A 275 3.98 14.90 39.65
C ALA A 275 3.42 15.75 38.51
N LYS A 276 3.34 17.08 38.71
CA LYS A 276 2.89 18.02 37.67
C LYS A 276 3.85 17.91 36.50
N GLY A 277 3.59 16.96 35.59
CA GLY A 277 4.10 17.01 34.25
C GLY A 277 3.65 18.33 33.63
N VAL A 278 4.47 18.86 32.72
CA VAL A 278 4.09 20.03 31.92
C VAL A 278 2.65 19.83 31.45
N SER A 279 1.78 20.80 31.72
CA SER A 279 0.37 20.80 31.29
C SER A 279 0.32 20.87 29.77
N THR A 280 0.70 19.79 29.12
CA THR A 280 0.74 19.70 27.67
C THR A 280 -0.66 19.29 27.24
N SER A 281 -1.32 20.21 26.55
CA SER A 281 -2.53 19.91 25.80
C SER A 281 -2.20 18.83 24.76
N GLY A 282 -3.18 18.00 24.39
CA GLY A 282 -3.04 17.00 23.32
C GLY A 282 -2.56 17.57 21.96
N ASP A 283 -2.43 18.90 21.85
CA ASP A 283 -1.85 19.64 20.73
C ASP A 283 -0.45 19.17 20.30
N VAL A 284 0.40 18.66 21.20
CA VAL A 284 1.73 18.15 20.80
C VAL A 284 1.59 16.96 19.83
N TYR A 285 0.67 16.05 20.11
CA TYR A 285 0.38 14.91 19.22
C TYR A 285 -0.22 15.39 17.89
N LYS A 286 -1.15 16.36 17.95
CA LYS A 286 -1.72 16.99 16.75
C LYS A 286 -0.65 17.59 15.85
N ASN A 287 0.30 18.34 16.43
CA ASN A 287 1.39 18.98 15.68
C ASN A 287 2.31 17.94 15.03
N LEU A 288 2.65 16.85 15.74
CA LEU A 288 3.45 15.76 15.17
C LEU A 288 2.71 15.05 14.02
N ILE A 289 1.41 14.79 14.16
CA ILE A 289 0.60 14.18 13.11
C ILE A 289 0.54 15.10 11.88
N ASN A 290 0.36 16.40 12.08
CA ASN A 290 0.35 17.38 11.00
C ASN A 290 1.69 17.45 10.26
N LEU A 291 2.82 17.46 10.98
CA LEU A 291 4.14 17.38 10.39
C LEU A 291 4.27 16.12 9.52
N CYS A 292 3.93 14.94 10.06
CA CYS A 292 4.02 13.69 9.32
C CYS A 292 3.12 13.67 8.08
N ASN A 293 1.91 14.22 8.17
CA ASN A 293 0.99 14.33 7.03
C ASN A 293 1.56 15.23 5.93
N ASN A 294 2.13 16.37 6.29
CA ASN A 294 2.71 17.31 5.34
C ASN A 294 3.93 16.72 4.62
N GLU A 295 4.85 16.09 5.36
CA GLU A 295 6.03 15.43 4.79
C GLU A 295 5.63 14.29 3.83
N MET A 296 4.62 13.49 4.17
CA MET A 296 4.11 12.44 3.28
C MET A 296 3.48 13.02 2.01
N SER A 297 2.74 14.12 2.12
CA SER A 297 2.17 14.81 0.95
C SER A 297 3.26 15.39 0.04
N LEU A 298 4.27 16.04 0.62
CA LEU A 298 5.42 16.57 -0.11
C LEU A 298 6.19 15.45 -0.84
N LEU A 299 6.41 14.32 -0.18
CA LEU A 299 7.12 13.19 -0.75
C LEU A 299 6.41 12.59 -1.97
N MET A 300 5.08 12.45 -1.92
CA MET A 300 4.32 11.80 -2.99
C MET A 300 3.92 12.76 -4.12
N SER A 301 3.44 13.94 -3.74
CA SER A 301 2.78 14.90 -4.63
C SER A 301 3.61 16.16 -4.90
N GLY A 302 4.79 16.32 -4.27
CA GLY A 302 5.66 17.49 -4.42
C GLY A 302 5.16 18.76 -3.73
N ALA A 303 3.93 18.73 -3.21
CA ALA A 303 3.29 19.83 -2.52
C ALA A 303 2.44 19.29 -1.36
N VAL A 304 2.18 20.16 -0.37
CA VAL A 304 1.19 19.87 0.67
C VAL A 304 -0.19 20.13 0.08
N ILE A 305 -0.91 19.07 -0.27
CA ILE A 305 -2.30 19.17 -0.71
C ILE A 305 -3.16 19.14 0.54
N GLY A 306 -3.52 20.32 1.03
CA GLY A 306 -4.42 20.47 2.16
C GLY A 306 -5.81 19.97 1.81
N GLN A 307 -6.47 19.27 2.74
CA GLN A 307 -7.92 19.02 2.68
C GLN A 307 -8.69 19.95 3.63
N ASP A 308 -8.02 20.99 4.14
CA ASP A 308 -8.62 21.95 5.04
C ASP A 308 -9.51 22.92 4.25
N THR A 309 -10.82 22.75 4.39
CA THR A 309 -11.82 23.63 3.77
C THR A 309 -12.00 24.96 4.52
N GLN A 310 -11.50 25.08 5.74
CA GLN A 310 -11.67 26.27 6.58
C GLN A 310 -10.53 27.28 6.40
N ASN A 311 -9.29 26.81 6.27
CA ASN A 311 -8.12 27.67 6.01
C ASN A 311 -7.50 27.48 4.62
N GLY A 312 -8.14 26.66 3.77
CA GLY A 312 -7.70 26.40 2.39
C GLY A 312 -7.81 27.64 1.51
N SER A 313 -6.80 27.84 0.67
CA SER A 313 -6.80 28.89 -0.35
C SER A 313 -6.82 28.22 -1.71
N ARG A 314 -7.86 28.50 -2.51
CA ARG A 314 -8.03 27.92 -3.85
C ARG A 314 -6.76 28.01 -4.70
N SER A 315 -6.07 29.15 -4.67
CA SER A 315 -4.84 29.35 -5.45
C SER A 315 -3.70 28.42 -5.02
N LYS A 316 -3.59 28.13 -3.72
CA LYS A 316 -2.60 27.18 -3.21
C LYS A 316 -2.94 25.75 -3.63
N ASP A 317 -4.21 25.38 -3.59
CA ASP A 317 -4.65 24.04 -3.97
C ASP A 317 -4.49 23.80 -5.49
N GLU A 318 -4.81 24.80 -6.32
CA GLU A 318 -4.54 24.77 -7.76
C GLU A 318 -3.03 24.63 -8.04
N SER A 319 -2.19 25.45 -7.39
CA SER A 319 -0.73 25.35 -7.54
C SER A 319 -0.18 23.99 -7.10
N ALA A 320 -0.74 23.40 -6.05
CA ALA A 320 -0.34 22.07 -5.58
C ALA A 320 -0.76 20.96 -6.56
N GLN A 321 -1.91 21.10 -7.21
CA GLN A 321 -2.35 20.19 -8.27
C GLN A 321 -1.48 20.31 -9.53
N ASP A 322 -1.05 21.53 -9.89
CA ASP A 322 -0.14 21.78 -11.01
C ASP A 322 1.24 21.18 -10.76
N MET A 323 1.76 21.29 -9.53
CA MET A 323 3.00 20.62 -9.13
C MET A 323 2.89 19.10 -9.25
N LEU A 324 1.76 18.52 -8.82
CA LEU A 324 1.50 17.09 -9.01
C LEU A 324 1.47 16.71 -10.49
N GLN A 325 0.90 17.54 -11.36
CA GLN A 325 0.89 17.31 -12.82
C GLN A 325 2.30 17.38 -13.40
N THR A 326 3.10 18.36 -12.96
CA THR A 326 4.52 18.51 -13.37
C THR A 326 5.38 17.29 -12.99
N LEU A 327 4.99 16.54 -11.95
CA LEU A 327 5.67 15.30 -11.56
C LEU A 327 5.28 14.08 -12.41
N ILE A 328 4.28 14.22 -13.27
CA ILE A 328 3.75 13.18 -14.16
C ILE A 328 4.21 13.42 -15.59
N ASP A 329 4.15 14.69 -16.03
CA ASP A 329 4.63 15.15 -17.34
C ASP A 329 6.16 14.94 -17.53
#